data_AF-A0A8J2Z5W5-F1
#
_entry.id   AF-A0A8J2Z5W5-F1
#
_cell.length_a   1.000
_cell.length_b   1.000
_cell.length_c   1.000
_cell.angle_alpha   90.00
_cell.angle_beta   90.00
_cell.angle_gamma   90.00
#
_symmetry.space_group_name_H-M   'P 1'
#
loop_
_entity.id
_entity.type
_entity.pdbx_description
1 polymer ?
#
loop_
_entity_poly.entity_id
_entity_poly.type
_entity_poly.pdbx_seq_one_letter_code
_entity_poly.pdbx_strand_id
1 'polypeptide(L)'
;MSDQIIQLVESANLNVTGDISELISSTKFNDVVPVDKKNVTEESELQEFLTALTLVMSDDKSSFFSKDVTSRIKLKIDELVDAQINEIIQNKDFKYLESIWLSLRDIFHEAADEKDIEICLLELTKEELLDDFELNSADFTGSNLFKRIYRDEYDQYGGEPYPNLVSKISET
;
A
#
# COMPACT_ATOMS: atom_id res chain seq x y z
N MET A 1 16.15 -6.58 25.26
CA MET A 1 15.79 -7.59 24.25
C MET A 1 16.19 -7.21 22.82
N SER A 2 16.44 -5.92 22.51
CA SER A 2 16.91 -5.49 21.17
C SER A 2 18.40 -5.75 20.93
N ASP A 3 19.26 -5.57 21.94
CA ASP A 3 20.72 -5.69 21.77
C ASP A 3 21.22 -7.13 21.58
N GLN A 4 20.46 -8.13 22.03
CA GLN A 4 20.82 -9.54 21.84
C GLN A 4 20.59 -10.02 20.40
N ILE A 5 19.67 -9.39 19.65
CA ILE A 5 19.41 -9.72 18.25
C ILE A 5 20.49 -9.08 17.36
N ILE A 6 20.94 -7.86 17.68
CA ILE A 6 21.98 -7.17 16.92
C ILE A 6 23.34 -7.89 17.07
N GLN A 7 23.70 -8.35 18.26
CA GLN A 7 24.93 -9.14 18.45
C GLN A 7 24.91 -10.52 17.75
N LEU A 8 23.72 -11.12 17.57
CA LEU A 8 23.56 -12.38 16.84
C LEU A 8 23.74 -12.18 15.33
N VAL A 9 23.31 -11.03 14.80
CA VAL A 9 23.50 -10.65 13.39
C VAL A 9 24.97 -10.33 13.09
N GLU A 10 25.70 -9.72 14.02
CA GLU A 10 27.11 -9.33 13.82
C GLU A 10 28.08 -10.52 13.94
N SER A 11 27.76 -11.50 14.79
CA SER A 11 28.57 -12.74 14.97
C SER A 11 28.36 -13.78 13.88
N ALA A 12 27.31 -13.65 13.08
CA ALA A 12 27.02 -14.52 11.94
C ALA A 12 27.77 -14.12 10.65
N ASN A 13 28.76 -13.22 10.75
CA ASN A 13 29.72 -12.91 9.69
C ASN A 13 30.68 -14.09 9.44
N LEU A 14 30.11 -15.27 9.17
CA LEU A 14 30.79 -16.36 8.53
C LEU A 14 31.33 -15.81 7.21
N ASN A 15 32.64 -15.93 7.02
CA ASN A 15 33.32 -15.75 5.75
C ASN A 15 32.63 -16.62 4.66
N VAL A 16 31.59 -16.11 4.00
CA VAL A 16 30.93 -16.82 2.88
C VAL A 16 31.51 -16.39 1.52
N THR A 17 32.52 -15.53 1.49
CA THR A 17 33.19 -15.14 0.24
C THR A 17 34.16 -16.19 -0.30
N GLY A 18 34.37 -17.31 0.41
CA GLY A 18 35.28 -18.40 0.01
C GLY A 18 34.69 -19.47 -0.91
N ASP A 19 33.39 -19.79 -0.78
CA ASP A 19 32.84 -21.02 -1.37
C ASP A 19 31.82 -20.82 -2.50
N ILE A 20 31.38 -19.58 -2.77
CA ILE A 20 30.38 -19.32 -3.82
C ILE A 20 30.96 -19.63 -5.21
N SER A 21 32.24 -19.33 -5.45
CA SER A 21 32.93 -19.63 -6.71
C SER A 21 33.12 -21.13 -6.95
N GLU A 22 33.31 -21.93 -5.90
CA GLU A 22 33.46 -23.39 -6.01
C GLU A 22 32.09 -24.07 -6.21
N LEU A 23 31.04 -23.57 -5.54
CA LEU A 23 29.65 -23.98 -5.73
C LEU A 23 29.11 -23.64 -7.14
N ILE A 24 29.48 -22.50 -7.72
CA ILE A 24 29.11 -22.13 -9.10
C ILE A 24 29.81 -23.01 -10.13
N SER A 25 31.01 -23.52 -9.84
CA SER A 25 31.73 -24.44 -10.75
C SER A 25 31.25 -25.89 -10.67
N SER A 26 30.74 -26.32 -9.50
CA SER A 26 30.17 -27.65 -9.28
C SER A 26 28.70 -27.76 -9.72
N THR A 27 28.01 -26.63 -9.83
CA THR A 27 26.71 -26.55 -10.50
C THR A 27 26.93 -26.30 -11.98
N LYS A 28 26.37 -27.16 -12.84
CA LYS A 28 26.49 -27.08 -14.30
C LYS A 28 25.72 -25.90 -14.91
N PHE A 29 25.87 -24.69 -14.36
CA PHE A 29 25.20 -23.49 -14.87
C PHE A 29 25.73 -23.06 -16.24
N ASN A 30 26.94 -23.50 -16.62
CA ASN A 30 27.51 -23.25 -17.94
C ASN A 30 26.94 -24.13 -19.07
N ASP A 31 26.18 -25.19 -18.77
CA ASP A 31 25.60 -26.09 -19.78
C ASP A 31 24.20 -25.64 -20.23
N VAL A 32 23.71 -24.48 -19.76
CA VAL A 32 22.46 -23.90 -20.26
C VAL A 32 22.71 -23.32 -21.64
N VAL A 33 22.41 -24.10 -22.66
CA VAL A 33 22.39 -23.70 -24.08
C VAL A 33 21.65 -22.36 -24.18
N PRO A 34 22.23 -21.33 -24.82
CA PRO A 34 21.53 -20.07 -25.02
C PRO A 34 20.31 -20.35 -25.91
N VAL A 35 19.13 -20.31 -25.31
CA VAL A 35 17.86 -20.37 -26.04
C VAL A 35 17.80 -19.14 -26.94
N ASP A 36 17.67 -19.37 -28.25
CA ASP A 36 17.61 -18.34 -29.29
C ASP A 36 16.56 -17.27 -28.94
N LYS A 37 17.04 -16.04 -28.66
CA LYS A 37 16.25 -14.86 -28.27
C LYS A 37 15.43 -14.27 -29.42
N LYS A 38 14.62 -15.06 -30.11
CA LYS A 38 13.81 -14.54 -31.24
C LYS A 38 12.31 -14.75 -31.16
N ASN A 39 11.74 -15.37 -30.13
CA ASN A 39 10.28 -15.36 -29.89
C ASN A 39 9.98 -15.73 -28.42
N VAL A 40 10.51 -14.98 -27.46
CA VAL A 40 10.22 -15.21 -26.04
C VAL A 40 9.21 -14.14 -25.61
N THR A 41 7.94 -14.52 -25.59
CA THR A 41 6.88 -13.75 -24.93
C THR A 41 7.24 -13.63 -23.44
N GLU A 42 6.97 -12.51 -22.77
CA GLU A 42 7.26 -12.32 -21.33
C GLU A 42 6.72 -13.47 -20.45
N GLU A 43 5.64 -14.12 -20.90
CA GLU A 43 5.08 -15.33 -20.28
C GLU A 43 6.04 -16.52 -20.24
N SER A 44 6.96 -16.65 -21.20
CA SER A 44 7.95 -17.74 -21.26
C SER A 44 9.04 -17.56 -20.20
N GLU A 45 9.48 -16.32 -19.94
CA GLU A 45 10.48 -16.03 -18.90
C GLU A 45 9.91 -16.28 -17.49
N LEU A 46 8.66 -15.88 -17.26
CA LEU A 46 7.95 -16.17 -16.02
C LEU A 46 7.71 -17.67 -15.83
N GLN A 47 7.42 -18.40 -16.91
CA GLN A 47 7.27 -19.85 -16.85
C GLN A 47 8.60 -20.54 -16.52
N GLU A 48 9.71 -20.08 -17.08
CA GLU A 48 11.05 -20.59 -16.74
C GLU A 48 11.42 -20.31 -15.28
N PHE A 49 11.13 -19.11 -14.78
CA PHE A 49 11.34 -18.75 -13.38
C PHE A 49 10.50 -19.61 -12.42
N LEU A 50 9.20 -19.76 -12.71
CA LEU A 50 8.33 -20.61 -11.91
C LEU A 50 8.76 -22.07 -11.96
N THR A 51 9.25 -22.55 -13.10
CA THR A 51 9.83 -23.89 -13.27
C THR A 51 11.08 -24.08 -12.42
N ALA A 52 11.97 -23.09 -12.39
CA ALA A 52 13.15 -23.09 -11.53
C ALA A 52 12.75 -23.14 -10.04
N LEU A 53 11.72 -22.41 -9.65
CA LEU A 53 11.19 -22.41 -8.28
C LEU A 53 10.55 -23.77 -7.92
N THR A 54 9.85 -24.41 -8.88
CA THR A 54 9.27 -25.75 -8.70
C THR A 54 10.35 -26.82 -8.49
N LEU A 55 11.44 -26.74 -9.26
CA LEU A 55 12.57 -27.65 -9.14
C LEU A 55 13.31 -27.50 -7.81
N VAL A 56 13.39 -26.28 -7.27
CA VAL A 56 14.01 -26.00 -5.97
C VAL A 56 13.11 -26.42 -4.80
N MET A 57 11.78 -26.35 -4.96
CA MET A 57 10.81 -26.69 -3.92
C MET A 57 10.35 -28.16 -3.93
N SER A 58 10.54 -28.89 -5.03
CA SER A 58 10.18 -30.31 -5.15
C SER A 58 11.44 -31.15 -5.34
N ASP A 59 11.80 -32.00 -4.38
CA ASP A 59 12.91 -32.97 -4.50
C ASP A 59 12.70 -34.01 -5.62
N ASP A 60 11.48 -34.09 -6.17
CA ASP A 60 11.11 -35.03 -7.22
C ASP A 60 11.41 -34.52 -8.63
N LYS A 61 12.51 -35.00 -9.20
CA LYS A 61 13.00 -34.69 -10.56
C LYS A 61 12.14 -35.21 -11.73
N SER A 62 10.88 -35.61 -11.53
CA SER A 62 10.19 -36.43 -12.55
C SER A 62 8.71 -36.17 -12.83
N SER A 63 8.06 -35.18 -12.23
CA SER A 63 6.67 -34.89 -12.65
C SER A 63 6.66 -33.93 -13.85
N PHE A 64 6.28 -34.48 -14.99
CA PHE A 64 6.01 -33.85 -16.28
C PHE A 64 5.60 -32.37 -16.23
N PHE A 65 6.14 -31.62 -17.19
CA PHE A 65 5.74 -30.27 -17.64
C PHE A 65 4.25 -30.19 -18.00
N SER A 66 3.36 -30.32 -17.02
CA SER A 66 1.94 -30.10 -17.21
C SER A 66 1.64 -28.65 -16.84
N LYS A 67 0.91 -27.99 -17.74
CA LYS A 67 0.20 -26.73 -17.48
C LYS A 67 -0.54 -26.75 -16.13
N ASP A 68 -0.93 -27.93 -15.65
CA ASP A 68 -1.55 -28.14 -14.34
C ASP A 68 -0.62 -27.80 -13.16
N VAL A 69 0.67 -28.09 -13.23
CA VAL A 69 1.62 -27.81 -12.13
C VAL A 69 1.86 -26.30 -12.03
N THR A 70 2.09 -25.62 -13.15
CA THR A 70 2.21 -24.16 -13.21
C THR A 70 0.91 -23.48 -12.75
N SER A 71 -0.25 -24.00 -13.15
CA SER A 71 -1.55 -23.48 -12.70
C SER A 71 -1.74 -23.63 -11.19
N ARG A 72 -1.30 -24.75 -10.60
CA ARG A 72 -1.34 -24.97 -9.14
C ARG A 72 -0.42 -24.02 -8.38
N ILE A 73 0.78 -23.76 -8.90
CA ILE A 73 1.70 -22.79 -8.28
C ILE A 73 1.12 -21.38 -8.36
N LYS A 74 0.58 -20.99 -9.52
CA LYS A 74 -0.07 -19.70 -9.69
C LYS A 74 -1.22 -19.52 -8.69
N LEU A 75 -2.11 -20.52 -8.60
CA LEU A 75 -3.20 -20.51 -7.62
C LEU A 75 -2.68 -20.34 -6.19
N LYS A 76 -1.58 -21.01 -5.83
CA LYS A 76 -1.00 -20.89 -4.49
C LYS A 76 -0.37 -19.52 -4.23
N ILE A 77 0.22 -18.89 -5.24
CA ILE A 77 0.72 -17.51 -5.14
C ILE A 77 -0.45 -16.55 -4.99
N ASP A 78 -1.48 -16.69 -5.83
CA ASP A 78 -2.69 -15.86 -5.78
C ASP A 78 -3.35 -15.98 -4.39
N GLU A 79 -3.48 -17.19 -3.83
CA GLU A 79 -4.00 -17.41 -2.46
C GLU A 79 -3.16 -16.70 -1.39
N LEU A 80 -1.83 -16.72 -1.50
CA LEU A 80 -0.95 -16.06 -0.54
C LEU A 80 -1.02 -14.53 -0.65
N VAL A 81 -1.07 -14.01 -1.87
CA VAL A 81 -1.20 -12.57 -2.14
C VAL A 81 -2.57 -12.07 -1.68
N ASP A 82 -3.64 -12.80 -1.99
CA ASP A 82 -5.00 -12.49 -1.55
C ASP A 82 -5.10 -12.46 -0.04
N ALA A 83 -4.47 -13.42 0.66
CA ALA A 83 -4.44 -13.45 2.11
C ALA A 83 -3.76 -12.19 2.70
N GLN A 84 -2.61 -11.78 2.14
CA GLN A 84 -1.87 -10.60 2.59
C GLN A 84 -2.63 -9.30 2.30
N ILE A 85 -3.18 -9.15 1.10
CA ILE A 85 -3.96 -7.96 0.73
C ILE A 85 -5.21 -7.87 1.60
N ASN A 86 -5.90 -8.99 1.81
CA ASN A 86 -7.08 -9.03 2.64
C ASN A 86 -6.78 -8.66 4.10
N GLU A 87 -5.62 -9.05 4.65
CA GLU A 87 -5.19 -8.60 5.98
C GLU A 87 -5.03 -7.07 6.04
N ILE A 88 -4.40 -6.47 5.02
CA ILE A 88 -4.22 -5.01 4.94
C ILE A 88 -5.57 -4.29 4.82
N ILE A 89 -6.46 -4.75 3.92
CA ILE A 89 -7.78 -4.14 3.69
C ILE A 89 -8.70 -4.32 4.91
N GLN A 90 -8.54 -5.42 5.66
CA GLN A 90 -9.34 -5.66 6.86
C GLN A 90 -8.92 -4.83 8.06
N ASN A 91 -7.75 -4.17 8.01
CA ASN A 91 -7.30 -3.28 9.06
C ASN A 91 -8.32 -2.15 9.32
N LYS A 92 -8.63 -1.90 10.60
CA LYS A 92 -9.63 -0.90 11.00
C LYS A 92 -9.26 0.51 10.58
N ASP A 93 -7.99 0.88 10.67
CA ASP A 93 -7.50 2.21 10.34
C ASP A 93 -7.62 2.45 8.83
N PHE A 94 -7.29 1.41 8.03
CA PHE A 94 -7.45 1.45 6.58
C PHE A 94 -8.93 1.59 6.19
N LYS A 95 -9.83 0.81 6.78
CA LYS A 95 -11.28 0.92 6.50
C LYS A 95 -11.85 2.28 6.86
N TYR A 96 -11.37 2.88 7.95
CA TYR A 96 -11.80 4.22 8.33
C TYR A 96 -11.42 5.25 7.26
N LEU A 97 -10.14 5.24 6.85
CA LEU A 97 -9.63 6.12 5.79
C LEU A 97 -10.34 5.85 4.46
N GLU A 98 -10.49 4.59 4.04
CA GLU A 98 -11.22 4.18 2.85
C GLU A 98 -12.66 4.71 2.88
N SER A 99 -13.35 4.59 4.03
CA SER A 99 -14.71 5.10 4.17
C SER A 99 -14.79 6.62 3.98
N ILE A 100 -13.79 7.38 4.43
CA ILE A 100 -13.71 8.84 4.19
C ILE A 100 -13.55 9.11 2.70
N TRP A 101 -12.58 8.44 2.05
CA TRP A 101 -12.31 8.65 0.63
C TRP A 101 -13.46 8.22 -0.28
N LEU A 102 -14.15 7.12 0.04
CA LEU A 102 -15.34 6.70 -0.69
C LEU A 102 -16.46 7.74 -0.55
N SER A 103 -16.70 8.24 0.66
CA SER A 103 -17.70 9.29 0.89
C SER A 103 -17.35 10.57 0.12
N LEU A 104 -16.08 10.96 0.10
CA LEU A 104 -15.61 12.13 -0.63
C LEU A 104 -15.78 11.94 -2.14
N ARG A 105 -15.39 10.77 -2.66
CA ARG A 105 -15.58 10.38 -4.06
C ARG A 105 -17.05 10.46 -4.45
N ASP A 106 -17.96 9.99 -3.60
CA ASP A 106 -19.39 10.02 -3.88
C ASP A 106 -19.91 11.47 -3.96
N ILE A 107 -19.42 12.37 -3.09
CA ILE A 107 -19.74 13.81 -3.14
C ILE A 107 -19.21 14.43 -4.45
N PHE A 108 -17.96 14.14 -4.82
CA PHE A 108 -17.39 14.65 -6.08
C PHE A 108 -18.12 14.11 -7.30
N HIS A 109 -18.59 12.86 -7.28
CA HIS A 109 -19.33 12.28 -8.39
C HIS A 109 -20.67 12.99 -8.62
N GLU A 110 -21.39 13.35 -7.55
CA GLU A 110 -22.64 14.11 -7.65
C GLU A 110 -22.36 15.57 -8.06
N ALA A 111 -21.32 16.19 -7.49
CA ALA A 111 -20.98 17.58 -7.77
C ALA A 111 -20.41 17.82 -9.18
N ALA A 112 -19.82 16.80 -9.82
CA ALA A 112 -19.21 16.92 -11.15
C ALA A 112 -20.20 17.32 -12.26
N ASP A 113 -21.50 17.09 -12.04
CA ASP A 113 -22.56 17.44 -12.99
C ASP A 113 -23.01 18.91 -12.87
N GLU A 114 -22.63 19.61 -11.79
CA GLU A 114 -22.94 21.02 -11.57
C GLU A 114 -21.75 21.94 -11.91
N LYS A 115 -22.04 23.08 -12.54
CA LYS A 115 -21.00 23.99 -13.08
C LYS A 115 -20.52 25.08 -12.12
N ASP A 116 -21.12 25.17 -10.93
CA ASP A 116 -20.93 26.30 -10.00
C ASP A 116 -20.76 25.82 -8.55
N ILE A 117 -20.15 24.64 -8.38
CA ILE A 117 -19.82 24.09 -7.07
C ILE A 117 -18.30 24.03 -6.93
N GLU A 118 -17.78 24.70 -5.91
CA GLU A 118 -16.42 24.50 -5.40
C GLU A 118 -16.46 23.72 -4.09
N ILE A 119 -15.61 22.70 -3.98
CA ILE A 119 -15.49 21.86 -2.78
C ILE A 119 -14.12 22.09 -2.17
N CYS A 120 -14.11 22.69 -0.98
CA CYS A 120 -12.90 22.86 -0.17
C CYS A 120 -12.80 21.76 0.89
N LEU A 121 -11.61 21.16 0.98
CA LEU A 121 -11.29 20.12 1.96
C LEU A 121 -10.53 20.72 3.14
N LEU A 122 -10.97 20.39 4.35
CA LEU A 122 -10.33 20.76 5.60
C LEU A 122 -10.09 19.51 6.44
N GLU A 123 -8.82 19.16 6.63
CA GLU A 123 -8.41 18.06 7.50
C GLU A 123 -8.29 18.55 8.95
N LEU A 124 -9.11 17.99 9.83
CA LEU A 124 -9.12 18.27 11.26
C LEU A 124 -9.57 17.01 12.03
N THR A 125 -8.96 16.76 13.18
CA THR A 125 -9.44 15.73 14.10
C THR A 125 -10.49 16.30 15.05
N LYS A 126 -11.33 15.41 15.60
CA LYS A 126 -12.36 15.79 16.58
C LYS A 126 -11.74 16.36 17.86
N GLU A 127 -10.59 15.83 18.27
CA GLU A 127 -9.85 16.25 19.46
C GLU A 127 -9.30 17.66 19.28
N GLU A 128 -8.64 17.95 18.15
CA GLU A 128 -8.15 19.30 17.84
C GLU A 128 -9.28 20.33 17.79
N LEU A 129 -10.44 19.94 17.26
CA LEU A 129 -11.60 20.83 17.20
C LEU A 129 -12.18 21.09 18.60
N LEU A 130 -12.24 20.07 19.45
CA LEU A 130 -12.68 20.21 20.84
C LEU A 130 -11.71 21.14 21.60
N ASP A 131 -10.41 20.89 21.49
CA ASP A 131 -9.37 21.69 22.13
C ASP A 131 -9.43 23.15 21.67
N ASP A 132 -9.63 23.40 20.37
CA ASP A 132 -9.78 24.76 19.84
C ASP A 132 -11.01 25.47 20.44
N PHE A 133 -12.13 24.76 20.63
CA PHE A 133 -13.31 25.33 21.28
C PHE A 133 -13.15 25.52 22.80
N GLU A 134 -12.44 24.65 23.49
CA GLU A 134 -12.19 24.77 24.93
C GLU A 134 -11.25 25.95 25.22
N LEU A 135 -10.14 26.06 24.48
CA LEU A 135 -9.15 27.13 24.63
C LEU A 135 -9.74 28.51 24.29
N ASN A 136 -10.64 28.57 23.31
CA ASN A 136 -11.28 29.81 22.86
C ASN A 136 -12.71 29.98 23.41
N SER A 137 -13.06 29.31 24.51
CA SER A 137 -14.41 29.32 25.10
C SER A 137 -14.91 30.71 25.53
N ALA A 138 -14.01 31.62 25.90
CA ALA A 138 -14.36 32.99 26.26
C ALA A 138 -14.58 33.91 25.05
N ASP A 139 -13.92 33.62 23.92
CA ASP A 139 -14.03 34.39 22.68
C ASP A 139 -13.83 33.46 21.48
N PHE A 140 -14.94 33.08 20.84
CA PHE A 140 -14.94 32.19 19.68
C PHE A 140 -14.23 32.81 18.46
N THR A 141 -14.01 34.13 18.42
CA THR A 141 -13.28 34.77 17.30
C THR A 141 -11.78 34.42 17.31
N GLY A 142 -11.29 33.88 18.43
CA GLY A 142 -9.94 33.32 18.58
C GLY A 142 -9.77 31.93 17.92
N SER A 143 -10.86 31.20 17.71
CA SER A 143 -10.85 29.84 17.12
C SER A 143 -10.19 29.82 15.75
N ASN A 144 -9.35 28.81 15.52
CA ASN A 144 -8.73 28.60 14.22
C ASN A 144 -9.76 28.22 13.15
N LEU A 145 -10.81 27.47 13.51
CA LEU A 145 -11.92 27.18 12.61
C LEU A 145 -12.65 28.46 12.20
N PHE A 146 -12.94 29.34 13.16
CA PHE A 146 -13.61 30.61 12.88
C PHE A 146 -12.80 31.50 11.94
N LYS A 147 -11.49 31.61 12.16
CA LYS A 147 -10.62 32.40 11.27
C LYS A 147 -10.67 31.89 9.82
N ARG A 148 -10.56 30.58 9.62
CA ARG A 148 -10.55 29.99 8.27
C ARG A 148 -11.89 30.13 7.54
N ILE A 149 -13.00 29.91 8.23
CA ILE A 149 -14.34 29.94 7.58
C ILE A 149 -14.86 31.37 7.46
N TYR A 150 -14.81 32.12 8.56
CA TYR A 150 -15.44 33.43 8.62
C TYR A 150 -14.49 34.55 8.18
N ARG A 151 -13.30 34.63 8.79
CA ARG A 151 -12.42 35.77 8.53
C ARG A 151 -11.80 35.73 7.13
N ASP A 152 -11.28 34.57 6.74
CA ASP A 152 -10.49 34.45 5.52
C ASP A 152 -11.35 34.44 4.25
N GLU A 153 -12.61 34.00 4.35
CA GLU A 153 -13.54 33.99 3.22
C GLU A 153 -14.70 35.00 3.37
N TYR A 154 -15.51 34.87 4.41
CA TYR A 154 -16.75 35.65 4.54
C TYR A 154 -16.52 37.14 4.82
N ASP A 155 -15.55 37.46 5.68
CA ASP A 155 -15.20 38.84 6.07
C ASP A 155 -14.12 39.45 5.16
N GLN A 156 -13.60 38.67 4.20
CA GLN A 156 -12.57 39.09 3.27
C GLN A 156 -13.20 39.69 2.01
N TYR A 157 -12.69 40.85 1.59
CA TYR A 157 -13.16 41.47 0.35
C TYR A 157 -12.79 40.61 -0.87
N GLY A 158 -13.81 40.11 -1.56
CA GLY A 158 -13.64 39.22 -2.72
C GLY A 158 -13.37 37.75 -2.37
N GLY A 159 -13.61 37.33 -1.12
CA GLY A 159 -13.59 35.92 -0.73
C GLY A 159 -14.86 35.17 -1.16
N GLU A 160 -14.82 33.85 -1.08
CA GLU A 160 -15.93 32.97 -1.47
C GLU A 160 -16.48 32.25 -0.24
N PRO A 161 -17.62 32.70 0.33
CA PRO A 161 -18.10 32.19 1.60
C PRO A 161 -18.59 30.75 1.47
N TYR A 162 -18.26 29.91 2.45
CA TYR A 162 -18.76 28.54 2.52
C TYR A 162 -20.21 28.50 3.04
N PRO A 163 -21.23 28.21 2.21
CA PRO A 163 -22.62 28.23 2.65
C PRO A 163 -22.98 26.98 3.48
N ASN A 164 -22.31 25.86 3.22
CA ASN A 164 -22.56 24.59 3.87
C ASN A 164 -21.23 24.01 4.35
N LEU A 165 -21.24 23.48 5.57
CA LEU A 165 -20.14 22.71 6.14
C LEU A 165 -20.63 21.29 6.37
N VAL A 166 -19.97 20.32 5.73
CA VAL A 166 -20.25 18.89 5.95
C VAL A 166 -19.05 18.29 6.65
N SER A 167 -19.29 17.62 7.78
CA SER A 167 -18.25 16.91 8.52
C SER A 167 -18.63 15.45 8.68
N LYS A 168 -17.65 14.59 8.50
CA LYS A 168 -17.74 13.18 8.88
C LYS A 168 -17.02 13.01 10.20
N ILE A 169 -17.79 12.97 11.28
CA ILE A 169 -17.25 12.74 12.62
C ILE A 169 -17.46 11.26 12.93
N SER A 170 -16.38 10.52 13.19
CA SER A 170 -16.50 9.18 13.73
C SER A 170 -16.94 9.25 15.20
N GLU A 171 -17.97 8.48 15.54
CA GLU A 171 -18.21 8.09 16.92
C GLU A 171 -17.18 7.02 17.28
N THR A 172 -16.15 7.42 18.02
CA THR A 172 -15.40 6.55 18.92
C THR A 172 -15.72 6.94 20.35
#